data_AF-A0A6S7I847-F1
#
_entry.id   AF-A0A6S7I847-F1
#
_cell.length_a   1.000
_cell.length_b   1.000
_cell.length_c   1.000
_cell.angle_alpha   90.00
_cell.angle_beta   90.00
_cell.angle_gamma   90.00
#
_symmetry.space_group_name_H-M   'P 1'
#
loop_
_entity.id
_entity.type
_entity.pdbx_description
1 polymer ?
#
loop_
_entity_poly.entity_id
_entity_poly.type
_entity_poly.pdbx_seq_one_letter_code
_entity_poly.pdbx_strand_id
1 'polypeptide(L)'
;MTGSTSCSRVAVVTNPGTAMPNSGTMGNDTCVTKLGKGIEFVLGKSAEVLEFDKARQKHKQSPSDKFILDKFMKRVAVMEVKISKQERLLRAELGQWEKDFYLKNNKVATQEDITECLHAKALRNKLKYAKAILMKVRNKK
;
A
#
# COMPACT_ATOMS: atom_id res chain seq x y z
N MET A 1 34.48 10.01 -45.34
CA MET A 1 34.18 9.05 -44.25
C MET A 1 32.80 9.41 -43.71
N THR A 2 31.69 8.98 -44.32
CA THR A 2 30.96 7.70 -44.07
C THR A 2 30.79 7.43 -42.56
N GLY A 3 29.59 7.36 -41.99
CA GLY A 3 28.27 7.31 -42.60
C GLY A 3 27.13 7.49 -41.59
N SER A 4 26.00 7.89 -42.17
CA SER A 4 24.65 7.73 -41.65
C SER A 4 24.35 6.24 -41.46
N THR A 5 23.69 5.86 -40.37
CA THR A 5 23.06 4.54 -40.26
C THR A 5 21.66 4.70 -39.68
N SER A 6 20.73 4.79 -40.63
CA SER A 6 19.31 4.49 -40.50
C SER A 6 19.12 3.08 -39.94
N CYS A 7 18.37 2.93 -38.85
CA CYS A 7 17.79 1.65 -38.47
C CYS A 7 16.36 1.57 -39.00
N SER A 8 16.24 0.84 -40.11
CA SER A 8 15.02 0.54 -40.83
C SER A 8 14.03 -0.30 -40.02
N ARG A 9 12.75 -0.02 -40.24
CA ARG A 9 11.60 -0.86 -39.88
C ARG A 9 11.77 -2.26 -40.48
N VAL A 10 11.59 -3.29 -39.65
CA VAL A 10 11.22 -4.64 -40.12
C VAL A 10 9.81 -4.90 -39.61
N ALA A 11 8.86 -4.98 -40.56
CA ALA A 11 7.57 -5.59 -40.35
C ALA A 11 7.74 -7.11 -40.55
N VAL A 12 7.32 -7.92 -39.58
CA VAL A 12 7.02 -9.33 -39.79
C VAL A 12 5.59 -9.61 -39.34
N VAL A 13 4.93 -10.31 -40.25
CA VAL A 13 3.53 -10.70 -40.39
C VAL A 13 3.11 -11.75 -39.34
N THR A 14 1.94 -11.49 -38.74
CA THR A 14 0.90 -12.33 -38.11
C THR A 14 1.17 -13.80 -37.74
N ASN A 15 0.67 -14.19 -36.56
CA ASN A 15 -0.19 -15.38 -36.44
C ASN A 15 -1.36 -15.13 -35.45
N PRO A 16 -2.54 -15.72 -35.69
CA PRO A 16 -3.76 -15.50 -34.94
C PRO A 16 -3.88 -16.50 -33.78
N GLY A 17 -4.55 -16.09 -32.70
CA GLY A 17 -5.07 -17.03 -31.70
C GLY A 17 -4.24 -17.17 -30.44
N THR A 18 -4.25 -16.12 -29.61
CA THR A 18 -4.31 -16.32 -28.16
C THR A 18 -5.34 -15.35 -27.62
N ALA A 19 -6.51 -15.90 -27.28
CA ALA A 19 -7.55 -15.18 -26.56
C ALA A 19 -6.93 -14.60 -25.29
N MET A 20 -6.72 -13.28 -25.27
CA MET A 20 -6.42 -12.60 -24.03
C MET A 20 -7.66 -12.72 -23.14
N PRO A 21 -7.52 -13.18 -21.89
CA PRO A 21 -8.64 -13.10 -20.96
C PRO A 21 -8.97 -11.63 -20.78
N ASN A 22 -10.18 -11.32 -21.24
CA ASN A 22 -11.00 -10.16 -20.96
C ASN A 22 -10.51 -9.46 -19.68
N SER A 23 -9.80 -8.33 -19.82
CA SER A 23 -9.54 -7.41 -18.72
C SER A 23 -10.88 -6.81 -18.34
N GLY A 24 -11.64 -7.58 -17.56
CA GLY A 24 -12.91 -7.18 -17.01
C GLY A 24 -12.73 -5.81 -16.38
N THR A 25 -13.59 -4.91 -16.82
CA THR A 25 -13.82 -3.58 -16.30
C THR A 25 -13.75 -3.64 -14.77
N MET A 26 -12.59 -3.32 -14.18
CA MET A 26 -12.48 -3.21 -12.74
C MET A 26 -13.30 -1.99 -12.36
N GLY A 27 -14.50 -2.23 -11.84
CA GLY A 27 -15.31 -1.22 -11.19
C GLY A 27 -14.46 -0.49 -10.15
N ASN A 28 -14.80 0.76 -9.87
CA ASN A 28 -14.11 1.64 -8.92
C ASN A 28 -13.90 0.98 -7.54
N ASP A 29 -12.85 0.17 -7.42
CA ASP A 29 -12.44 -0.60 -6.24
C ASP A 29 -11.70 0.33 -5.27
N THR A 30 -12.43 1.34 -4.82
CA THR A 30 -11.93 2.36 -3.90
C THR A 30 -12.48 2.09 -2.50
N CYS A 31 -11.60 2.14 -1.49
CA CYS A 31 -12.06 2.04 -0.12
C CYS A 31 -12.91 3.26 0.22
N VAL A 32 -14.12 3.04 0.74
CA VAL A 32 -15.03 4.15 1.08
C VAL A 32 -14.71 4.64 2.48
N THR A 33 -14.39 3.75 3.41
CA THR A 33 -14.26 4.14 4.81
C THR A 33 -12.89 4.74 5.13
N LYS A 34 -12.85 5.69 6.09
CA LYS A 34 -11.58 6.32 6.55
C LYS A 34 -10.53 5.30 7.01
N LEU A 35 -10.97 4.16 7.59
CA LEU A 35 -10.08 3.10 8.03
C LEU A 35 -9.54 2.29 6.84
N GLY A 36 -10.41 1.91 5.89
CA GLY A 36 -10.01 1.24 4.66
C GLY A 36 -9.01 2.06 3.85
N LYS A 37 -9.28 3.37 3.65
CA LYS A 37 -8.34 4.29 2.98
C LYS A 37 -6.98 4.38 3.67
N GLY A 38 -6.96 4.36 5.00
CA GLY A 38 -5.71 4.35 5.77
C GLY A 38 -4.92 3.06 5.56
N ILE A 39 -5.60 1.91 5.58
CA ILE A 39 -4.98 0.61 5.35
C ILE A 39 -4.46 0.51 3.92
N GLU A 40 -5.24 0.97 2.94
CA GLU A 40 -4.84 1.05 1.53
C GLU A 40 -3.59 1.91 1.34
N PHE A 41 -3.45 3.02 2.06
CA PHE A 41 -2.25 3.86 2.00
C PHE A 41 -0.99 3.13 2.52
N VAL A 42 -1.13 2.27 3.53
CA VAL A 42 0.00 1.58 4.16
C VAL A 42 0.36 0.29 3.43
N LEU A 43 -0.63 -0.54 3.08
CA LEU A 43 -0.44 -1.86 2.47
C LEU A 43 -0.55 -1.83 0.94
N GLY A 44 -1.07 -0.75 0.35
CA GLY A 44 -1.43 -0.67 -1.06
C GLY A 44 -2.85 -1.17 -1.35
N LYS A 45 -3.25 -1.03 -2.63
CA LYS A 45 -4.51 -1.59 -3.13
C LYS A 45 -4.40 -3.12 -3.19
N SER A 46 -5.27 -3.79 -2.45
CA SER A 46 -5.35 -5.25 -2.43
C SER A 46 -6.80 -5.68 -2.22
N ALA A 47 -7.18 -6.81 -2.82
CA ALA A 47 -8.52 -7.39 -2.68
C ALA A 47 -8.90 -7.58 -1.21
N GLU A 48 -7.95 -7.94 -0.35
CA GLU A 48 -8.21 -8.13 1.07
C GLU A 48 -8.55 -6.83 1.80
N VAL A 49 -7.94 -5.71 1.42
CA VAL A 49 -8.22 -4.38 2.00
C VAL A 49 -9.63 -3.95 1.61
N LEU A 50 -10.04 -4.27 0.39
CA LEU A 50 -11.38 -4.02 -0.11
C LEU A 50 -12.43 -4.91 0.58
N GLU A 51 -12.12 -6.19 0.81
CA GLU A 51 -12.94 -7.09 1.62
C GLU A 51 -13.10 -6.59 3.05
N PHE A 52 -12.04 -6.07 3.64
CA PHE A 52 -12.07 -5.46 4.97
C PHE A 52 -12.98 -4.23 5.00
N ASP A 53 -12.89 -3.34 4.00
CA ASP A 53 -13.75 -2.15 3.92
C ASP A 53 -15.22 -2.54 3.77
N LYS A 54 -15.54 -3.54 2.93
CA LYS A 54 -16.89 -4.10 2.77
C LYS A 54 -17.40 -4.71 4.08
N ALA A 55 -16.58 -5.50 4.78
CA ALA A 55 -16.97 -6.09 6.07
C ALA A 55 -17.26 -5.02 7.13
N ARG A 56 -16.47 -3.95 7.15
CA ARG A 56 -16.69 -2.80 8.03
C ARG A 56 -17.99 -2.07 7.71
N GLN A 57 -18.30 -1.87 6.43
CA GLN A 57 -19.55 -1.23 6.01
C GLN A 57 -20.75 -2.06 6.45
N LYS A 58 -20.72 -3.39 6.26
CA LYS A 58 -21.78 -4.30 6.71
C LYS A 58 -21.99 -4.26 8.21
N HIS A 59 -20.91 -4.29 8.99
CA HIS A 59 -21.00 -4.14 10.44
C HIS A 59 -21.57 -2.78 10.86
N LYS A 60 -21.27 -1.70 10.13
CA LYS A 60 -21.86 -0.38 10.40
C LYS A 60 -23.37 -0.33 10.11
N GLN A 61 -23.84 -1.10 9.12
CA GLN A 61 -25.27 -1.19 8.76
C GLN A 61 -26.04 -2.04 9.78
N SER A 62 -25.41 -3.11 10.30
CA SER A 62 -26.03 -4.04 11.26
C SER A 62 -25.14 -4.24 12.49
N PRO A 63 -25.06 -3.24 13.40
CA PRO A 63 -24.14 -3.27 14.55
C PRO A 63 -24.55 -4.29 15.62
N SER A 64 -25.82 -4.67 15.69
CA SER A 64 -26.34 -5.62 16.69
C SER A 64 -26.15 -7.08 16.28
N ASP A 65 -25.74 -7.35 15.03
CA ASP A 65 -25.56 -8.71 14.53
C ASP A 65 -24.18 -9.26 14.94
N LYS A 66 -24.21 -10.22 15.88
CA LYS A 66 -23.02 -10.88 16.42
C LYS A 66 -22.24 -11.66 15.35
N PHE A 67 -22.91 -12.24 14.36
CA PHE A 67 -22.25 -12.98 13.28
C PHE A 67 -21.46 -12.04 12.36
N ILE A 68 -22.04 -10.88 12.02
CA ILE A 68 -21.36 -9.86 11.22
C ILE A 68 -20.19 -9.25 12.00
N LEU A 69 -20.36 -9.00 13.31
CA LEU A 69 -19.29 -8.52 14.18
C LEU A 69 -18.12 -9.51 14.24
N ASP A 70 -18.38 -10.79 14.51
CA ASP A 70 -17.31 -11.81 14.58
C ASP A 70 -16.55 -11.95 13.25
N LYS A 71 -17.29 -11.94 12.13
CA LYS A 71 -16.70 -11.95 10.78
C LYS A 71 -15.82 -10.72 10.55
N PHE A 72 -16.26 -9.54 10.99
CA PHE A 72 -15.48 -8.31 10.90
C PHE A 72 -14.23 -8.38 11.79
N MET A 73 -14.34 -8.83 13.03
CA MET A 73 -13.22 -8.92 13.99
C MET A 73 -12.14 -9.92 13.52
N LYS A 74 -12.52 -11.03 12.90
CA LYS A 74 -11.57 -11.95 12.25
C LYS A 74 -10.75 -11.24 11.16
N ARG A 75 -11.38 -10.40 10.34
CA ARG A 75 -10.69 -9.61 9.31
C ARG A 75 -9.84 -8.51 9.90
N VAL A 76 -10.27 -7.89 11.01
CA VAL A 76 -9.47 -6.93 11.77
C VAL A 76 -8.17 -7.56 12.25
N ALA A 77 -8.21 -8.78 12.81
CA ALA A 77 -7.01 -9.47 13.29
C ALA A 77 -6.00 -9.75 12.15
N VAL A 78 -6.48 -10.20 10.99
CA VAL A 78 -5.63 -10.41 9.80
C VAL A 78 -4.96 -9.11 9.37
N MET A 79 -5.73 -8.01 9.28
CA MET A 79 -5.19 -6.70 8.91
C MET A 79 -4.20 -6.16 9.95
N GLU A 80 -4.47 -6.35 11.24
CA GLU A 80 -3.57 -5.95 12.34
C GLU A 80 -2.18 -6.60 12.19
N VAL A 81 -2.13 -7.90 11.91
CA VAL A 81 -0.88 -8.63 11.68
C VAL A 81 -0.14 -8.09 10.46
N LYS A 82 -0.84 -7.87 9.35
CA LYS A 82 -0.23 -7.36 8.11
C LYS A 82 0.31 -5.94 8.28
N ILE A 83 -0.45 -5.05 8.91
CA ILE A 83 -0.01 -3.67 9.18
C ILE A 83 1.18 -3.67 10.14
N SER A 84 1.18 -4.53 11.16
CA SER A 84 2.33 -4.66 12.07
C SER A 84 3.58 -5.14 11.35
N LYS A 85 3.45 -6.10 10.42
CA LYS A 85 4.57 -6.55 9.58
C LYS A 85 5.06 -5.40 8.69
N GLN A 86 4.16 -4.67 8.04
CA GLN A 86 4.52 -3.55 7.18
C GLN A 86 5.17 -2.41 7.97
N GLU A 87 4.72 -2.11 9.19
CA GLU A 87 5.34 -1.11 10.07
C GLU A 87 6.81 -1.47 10.35
N ARG A 88 7.09 -2.75 10.65
CA ARG A 88 8.46 -3.22 10.88
C ARG A 88 9.34 -3.03 9.65
N LEU A 89 8.82 -3.35 8.46
CA LEU A 89 9.54 -3.16 7.20
C LEU A 89 9.83 -1.68 6.93
N LEU A 90 8.81 -0.82 7.05
CA LEU A 90 8.97 0.63 6.86
C LEU A 90 9.97 1.23 7.86
N ARG A 91 10.00 0.72 9.10
CA ARG A 91 10.95 1.17 10.12
C ARG A 91 12.38 0.77 9.78
N ALA A 92 12.58 -0.46 9.28
CA ALA A 92 13.88 -0.92 8.83
C ALA A 92 14.37 -0.12 7.62
N GLU A 93 13.48 0.15 6.66
CA GLU A 93 13.79 0.93 5.46
C GLU A 93 14.14 2.39 5.80
N LEU A 94 13.38 3.03 6.68
CA LEU A 94 13.69 4.39 7.15
C LEU A 94 15.03 4.41 7.91
N GLY A 95 15.27 3.43 8.78
CA GLY A 95 16.54 3.31 9.49
C GLY A 95 17.73 3.04 8.57
N GLN A 96 17.53 2.32 7.46
CA GLN A 96 18.57 2.16 6.45
C GLN A 96 18.84 3.49 5.73
N TRP A 97 17.80 4.22 5.34
CA TRP A 97 17.95 5.53 4.74
C TRP A 97 18.70 6.51 5.67
N GLU A 98 18.41 6.51 6.98
CA GLU A 98 19.11 7.34 7.97
C GLU A 98 20.60 7.00 8.06
N LYS A 99 20.96 5.71 7.99
CA LYS A 99 22.36 5.26 7.95
C LYS A 99 23.05 5.74 6.67
N ASP A 100 22.41 5.56 5.52
CA ASP A 100 22.96 5.97 4.23
C ASP A 100 23.14 7.50 4.17
N PHE A 101 22.21 8.25 4.79
CA PHE A 101 22.30 9.70 4.93
C PHE A 101 23.50 10.10 5.79
N TYR A 102 23.71 9.43 6.93
CA TYR A 102 24.85 9.66 7.80
C TYR A 102 26.18 9.39 7.08
N LEU A 103 26.29 8.27 6.37
CA LEU A 103 27.50 7.92 5.62
C LEU A 103 27.85 8.94 4.53
N LYS A 104 26.84 9.56 3.89
CA LYS A 104 27.04 10.54 2.82
C LYS A 104 27.36 11.94 3.32
N ASN A 105 26.74 12.36 4.42
CA ASN A 105 26.78 13.75 4.87
C ASN A 105 27.56 13.94 6.17
N ASN A 106 28.02 12.86 6.79
CA ASN A 106 28.68 12.83 8.09
C ASN A 106 27.91 13.58 9.20
N LYS A 107 26.57 13.59 9.09
CA LYS A 107 25.64 14.23 10.02
C LYS A 107 24.40 13.37 10.21
N VAL A 108 23.77 13.47 11.38
CA VAL A 108 22.48 12.82 11.65
C VAL A 108 21.38 13.54 10.87
N ALA A 109 20.46 12.79 10.27
CA ALA A 109 19.33 13.36 9.53
C ALA A 109 18.41 14.14 10.49
N THR A 110 18.11 15.38 10.14
CA THR A 110 17.16 16.25 10.84
C THR A 110 15.73 16.03 10.32
N GLN A 111 14.78 16.72 10.96
CA GLN A 111 13.39 16.72 10.51
C GLN A 111 13.27 17.27 9.09
N GLU A 112 14.03 18.33 8.83
CA GLU A 112 14.08 19.08 7.58
C GLU A 112 14.61 18.18 6.45
N ASP A 113 15.72 17.48 6.70
CA ASP A 113 16.33 16.54 5.73
C ASP A 113 15.33 15.43 5.31
N ILE A 114 14.55 14.91 6.27
CA ILE A 114 13.50 13.91 5.99
C ILE A 114 12.37 14.52 5.13
N THR A 115 12.01 15.78 5.37
CA THR A 115 10.93 16.44 4.60
C THR A 115 11.34 16.84 3.19
N GLU A 116 12.63 17.10 2.97
CA GLU A 116 13.20 17.41 1.66
C GLU A 116 13.34 16.15 0.79
N CYS A 117 13.65 15.00 1.40
CA CYS A 117 13.71 13.73 0.69
C CYS A 117 12.30 13.13 0.48
N LEU A 118 11.81 13.10 -0.76
CA LEU A 118 10.51 12.53 -1.12
C LEU A 118 10.34 11.09 -0.61
N HIS A 119 11.40 10.27 -0.71
CA HIS A 119 11.39 8.88 -0.27
C HIS A 119 11.27 8.76 1.26
N ALA A 120 12.15 9.43 2.01
CA ALA A 120 12.12 9.42 3.48
C ALA A 120 10.81 9.98 4.05
N LYS A 121 10.31 11.07 3.45
CA LYS A 121 9.00 11.64 3.76
C LYS A 121 7.88 10.64 3.56
N ALA A 122 7.89 9.90 2.45
CA ALA A 122 6.88 8.88 2.18
C ALA A 122 6.93 7.73 3.19
N LEU A 123 8.12 7.21 3.51
CA LEU A 123 8.31 6.15 4.51
C LEU A 123 7.80 6.59 5.88
N ARG A 124 8.19 7.78 6.31
CA ARG A 124 7.75 8.35 7.59
C ARG A 124 6.24 8.53 7.65
N ASN A 125 5.63 9.05 6.58
CA ASN A 125 4.19 9.21 6.51
C ASN A 125 3.48 7.87 6.61
N LYS A 126 3.90 6.86 5.82
CA LYS A 126 3.34 5.51 5.91
C LYS A 126 3.47 4.92 7.32
N LEU A 127 4.61 5.11 7.97
CA LEU A 127 4.86 4.65 9.34
C LEU A 127 3.93 5.34 10.37
N LYS A 128 3.72 6.66 10.23
CA LYS A 128 2.76 7.41 11.05
C LYS A 128 1.33 6.88 10.89
N TYR A 129 0.92 6.61 9.64
CA TYR A 129 -0.40 6.05 9.35
C TYR A 129 -0.55 4.63 9.91
N ALA A 130 0.45 3.76 9.74
CA ALA A 130 0.45 2.39 10.28
C ALA A 130 0.21 2.38 11.80
N LYS A 131 0.98 3.19 12.54
CA LYS A 131 0.80 3.34 14.00
C LYS A 131 -0.59 3.83 14.39
N ALA A 132 -1.08 4.86 13.70
CA ALA A 132 -2.40 5.42 13.98
C ALA A 132 -3.53 4.40 13.72
N ILE A 133 -3.38 3.54 12.71
CA ILE A 133 -4.34 2.48 12.41
C ILE A 133 -4.28 1.39 13.49
N LEU A 134 -3.08 0.93 13.86
CA LEU A 134 -2.91 -0.08 14.91
C LEU A 134 -3.49 0.38 16.25
N MET A 135 -3.29 1.65 16.64
CA MET A 135 -3.93 2.19 17.85
C MET A 135 -5.47 2.15 17.76
N LYS A 136 -6.03 2.57 16.62
CA LYS A 136 -7.50 2.56 16.42
C LYS A 136 -8.09 1.16 16.39
N VAL A 137 -7.35 0.19 15.87
CA VAL A 137 -7.76 -1.21 15.79
C VAL A 137 -7.68 -1.87 17.17
N ARG A 138 -6.63 -1.62 17.94
CA ARG A 138 -6.45 -2.19 19.27
C ARG A 138 -7.44 -1.65 20.30
N ASN A 139 -7.79 -0.37 20.23
CA ASN A 139 -8.76 0.26 21.15
C ASN A 139 -10.23 -0.11 20.86
N LYS A 140 -10.49 -0.96 19.87
CA LYS A 140 -11.81 -1.46 19.50
C LYS A 140 -12.08 -2.90 19.95
N LYS A 141 -11.10 -3.52 20.60
CA LYS A 141 -11.26 -4.79 21.33
C LYS A 141 -11.87 -4.48 22.70
#